data_AF-A0AAW9DMQ2-F1
#
_entry.id   AF-A0AAW9DMQ2-F1
#
_cell.length_a   1.000
_cell.length_b   1.000
_cell.length_c   1.000
_cell.angle_alpha   90.00
_cell.angle_beta   90.00
_cell.angle_gamma   90.00
#
_symmetry.space_group_name_H-M   'P 1'
#
loop_
_entity.id
_entity.type
_entity.pdbx_description
1 polymer ?
#
loop_
_entity_poly.entity_id
_entity_poly.type
_entity_poly.pdbx_seq_one_letter_code
_entity_poly.pdbx_strand_id
1 'polypeptide(L)'
;MPTTAGSAAATADKFESMAIAAFLKPIFATMGKADAPFGGGSVEKHFQPFLIDAIAKSMEARGGLGLKPMIESALAAPKAASSAATPKLTMHATTPTGTTR
;
A
#
# COMPACT_ATOMS: atom_id res chain seq x y z
N MET A 1 -13.22 18.09 14.79
CA MET A 1 -13.56 16.86 14.05
C MET A 1 -12.28 16.05 13.89
N PRO A 2 -12.16 14.80 14.37
CA PRO A 2 -10.96 14.02 14.13
C PRO A 2 -10.93 13.64 12.64
N THR A 3 -10.00 14.21 11.88
CA THR A 3 -9.70 13.76 10.51
C THR A 3 -8.87 12.50 10.61
N THR A 4 -9.55 11.37 10.76
CA THR A 4 -8.92 10.05 10.60
C THR A 4 -8.31 9.98 9.21
N ALA A 5 -7.11 9.42 9.10
CA ALA A 5 -6.50 9.00 7.83
C ALA A 5 -7.55 8.42 6.87
N GLY A 6 -7.42 8.70 5.56
CA GLY A 6 -8.40 8.33 4.54
C GLY A 6 -8.96 6.92 4.75
N SER A 7 -10.28 6.75 4.55
CA SER A 7 -10.98 5.50 4.85
C SER A 7 -10.25 4.29 4.28
N ALA A 8 -10.41 3.12 4.93
CA ALA A 8 -9.82 1.87 4.44
C ALA A 8 -10.20 1.60 2.97
N ALA A 9 -11.43 1.97 2.59
CA ALA A 9 -11.90 1.93 1.21
C ALA A 9 -11.09 2.82 0.26
N ALA A 10 -10.90 4.10 0.58
CA ALA A 10 -10.12 5.01 -0.26
C ALA A 10 -8.63 4.58 -0.37
N THR A 11 -8.10 3.96 0.70
CA THR A 11 -6.75 3.41 0.69
C THR A 11 -6.66 2.16 -0.20
N ALA A 12 -7.67 1.28 -0.14
CA ALA A 12 -7.76 0.10 -0.99
C ALA A 12 -7.87 0.47 -2.48
N ASP A 13 -8.72 1.44 -2.83
CA ASP A 13 -8.87 1.97 -4.19
C ASP A 13 -7.53 2.49 -4.74
N LYS A 14 -6.78 3.23 -3.91
CA LYS A 14 -5.47 3.75 -4.29
C LYS A 14 -4.44 2.63 -4.47
N PHE A 15 -4.44 1.63 -3.59
CA PHE A 15 -3.51 0.51 -3.70
C PHE A 15 -3.78 -0.32 -4.96
N GLU A 16 -5.05 -0.59 -5.25
CA GLU A 16 -5.46 -1.33 -6.44
C GLU A 16 -5.08 -0.57 -7.72
N SER A 17 -5.27 0.74 -7.76
CA SER A 17 -4.79 1.60 -8.85
C SER A 17 -3.26 1.46 -9.06
N MET A 18 -2.47 1.46 -7.98
CA MET A 18 -1.01 1.28 -8.08
C MET A 18 -0.62 -0.12 -8.58
N ALA A 19 -1.37 -1.15 -8.17
CA ALA A 19 -1.16 -2.51 -8.66
C ALA A 19 -1.44 -2.60 -10.17
N ILE A 20 -2.57 -2.03 -10.64
CA ILE A 20 -2.89 -1.97 -12.07
C ILE A 20 -1.79 -1.22 -12.84
N ALA A 21 -1.32 -0.07 -12.34
CA ALA A 21 -0.24 0.68 -12.97
C ALA A 21 1.05 -0.15 -13.09
N ALA A 22 1.39 -0.93 -12.06
CA ALA A 22 2.54 -1.83 -12.10
C ALA A 22 2.40 -2.92 -13.18
N PHE A 23 1.21 -3.48 -13.36
CA PHE A 23 0.93 -4.46 -14.43
C PHE A 23 0.87 -3.84 -15.82
N LEU A 24 0.55 -2.56 -15.93
CA LEU A 24 0.46 -1.86 -17.21
C LEU A 24 1.84 -1.44 -17.75
N LYS A 25 2.83 -1.24 -16.88
CA LYS A 25 4.21 -0.85 -17.28
C LYS A 25 4.83 -1.77 -18.34
N PRO A 26 4.83 -3.12 -18.21
CA PRO A 26 5.38 -4.01 -19.23
C PRO A 26 4.71 -3.87 -20.60
N ILE A 27 3.39 -3.61 -20.65
CA ILE A 27 2.66 -3.42 -21.91
C ILE A 27 3.21 -2.21 -22.65
N PHE A 28 3.41 -1.07 -21.97
CA PHE A 28 4.00 0.10 -22.61
C PHE A 28 5.51 0.00 -22.85
N ALA A 29 6.21 -0.89 -22.14
CA ALA A 29 7.62 -1.18 -22.42
C ALA A 29 7.81 -2.01 -23.69
N THR A 30 6.78 -2.77 -24.12
CA THR A 30 6.79 -3.56 -25.36
C THR A 30 6.10 -2.87 -26.54
N MET A 31 5.24 -1.86 -26.28
CA MET A 31 4.74 -0.95 -27.31
C MET A 31 5.92 -0.25 -28.02
N GLY A 32 5.73 0.07 -29.30
CA GLY A 32 6.80 0.59 -30.18
C GLY A 32 7.69 1.64 -29.52
N LYS A 33 8.99 1.61 -29.84
CA LYS A 33 9.96 2.52 -29.23
C LYS A 33 9.51 3.96 -29.46
N ALA A 34 9.46 4.77 -28.40
CA ALA A 34 9.16 6.20 -28.53
C ALA A 34 10.11 6.91 -29.52
N ASP A 35 11.31 6.36 -29.73
CA ASP A 35 12.31 6.85 -30.70
C ASP A 35 12.05 6.38 -32.15
N ALA A 36 10.89 5.79 -32.45
CA ALA A 36 10.50 5.45 -33.82
C ALA A 36 10.28 6.72 -34.67
N PRO A 37 10.37 6.63 -36.02
CA PRO A 37 10.23 7.79 -36.91
C PRO A 37 8.93 8.60 -36.75
N PHE A 38 7.88 7.97 -36.20
CA PHE A 38 6.58 8.59 -35.92
C PHE A 38 6.21 8.56 -34.43
N GLY A 39 7.18 8.30 -33.54
CA GLY A 39 6.99 8.28 -32.09
C GLY A 39 7.19 9.67 -31.45
N GLY A 40 6.71 9.85 -30.22
CA GLY A 40 6.83 11.10 -29.48
C GLY A 40 8.19 11.32 -28.79
N GLY A 41 9.18 10.49 -29.10
CA GLY A 41 10.57 10.63 -28.68
C GLY A 41 10.77 10.61 -27.17
N SER A 42 11.79 11.35 -26.70
CA SER A 42 12.11 11.43 -25.28
C SER A 42 11.02 12.09 -24.44
N VAL A 43 10.17 12.93 -25.05
CA VAL A 43 9.06 13.60 -24.34
C VAL A 43 7.99 12.59 -23.96
N GLU A 44 7.59 11.72 -24.90
CA GLU A 44 6.64 10.65 -24.62
C GLU A 44 7.09 9.77 -23.46
N LYS A 45 8.38 9.39 -23.41
CA LYS A 45 8.94 8.60 -22.31
C LYS A 45 8.78 9.25 -20.94
N HIS A 46 8.88 10.59 -20.87
CA HIS A 46 8.71 11.32 -19.61
C HIS A 46 7.24 11.43 -19.20
N PHE A 47 6.31 11.51 -20.15
CA PHE A 47 4.88 11.60 -19.87
C PHE A 47 4.17 10.25 -19.69
N GLN A 48 4.80 9.18 -20.17
CA GLN A 48 4.28 7.82 -20.11
C GLN A 48 3.87 7.35 -18.69
N PRO A 49 4.62 7.64 -17.60
CA PRO A 49 4.17 7.28 -16.25
C PRO A 49 2.84 7.93 -15.86
N PHE A 50 2.64 9.21 -16.22
CA PHE A 50 1.37 9.90 -15.94
C PHE A 50 0.20 9.30 -16.71
N LEU A 51 0.44 8.90 -17.97
CA LEU A 51 -0.57 8.21 -18.77
C LEU A 51 -0.94 6.85 -18.16
N ILE A 52 0.07 6.07 -17.76
CA ILE A 52 -0.13 4.77 -17.11
C ILE A 52 -0.96 4.93 -15.83
N ASP A 53 -0.62 5.92 -14.99
CA ASP A 53 -1.35 6.17 -13.75
C ASP A 53 -2.81 6.61 -14.01
N ALA A 54 -3.03 7.44 -15.03
CA ALA A 54 -4.38 7.87 -15.42
C ALA A 54 -5.24 6.69 -15.92
N ILE A 55 -4.67 5.83 -16.75
CA ILE A 55 -5.33 4.61 -17.23
C ILE A 55 -5.63 3.70 -16.05
N ALA A 56 -4.67 3.46 -15.16
CA ALA A 56 -4.84 2.59 -14.01
C ALA A 56 -5.96 3.08 -13.08
N LYS A 57 -6.02 4.38 -12.81
CA LYS A 57 -7.09 5.00 -12.02
C LYS A 57 -8.46 4.91 -12.71
N SER A 58 -8.50 5.08 -14.04
CA SER A 58 -9.73 4.89 -14.80
C SER A 58 -10.21 3.43 -14.80
N MET A 59 -9.29 2.46 -14.81
CA MET A 59 -9.62 1.04 -14.73
C MET A 59 -10.16 0.68 -13.34
N GLU A 60 -9.50 1.16 -12.28
CA GLU A 60 -9.97 0.99 -10.90
C GLU A 60 -11.38 1.55 -10.70
N ALA A 61 -11.64 2.78 -11.16
CA ALA A 61 -12.96 3.40 -11.09
C ALA A 61 -14.08 2.64 -11.83
N ARG A 62 -13.73 1.75 -12.76
CA ARG A 62 -14.66 0.93 -13.56
C ARG A 62 -14.80 -0.50 -13.02
N GLY A 63 -14.23 -0.80 -11.86
CA GLY A 63 -14.32 -2.10 -11.19
C GLY A 63 -12.97 -2.75 -10.86
N GLY A 64 -11.86 -2.21 -11.38
CA GLY A 64 -10.51 -2.66 -11.03
C GLY A 64 -10.25 -4.15 -11.31
N LEU A 65 -9.49 -4.76 -10.42
CA LEU A 65 -9.13 -6.19 -10.39
C LEU A 65 -9.98 -6.97 -9.35
N GLY A 66 -10.83 -6.30 -8.59
CA GLY A 66 -11.64 -6.88 -7.52
C GLY A 66 -10.87 -7.13 -6.22
N LEU A 67 -9.71 -6.49 -6.02
CA LEU A 67 -8.85 -6.71 -4.85
C LEU A 67 -9.30 -5.92 -3.62
N LYS A 68 -10.09 -4.86 -3.81
CA LYS A 68 -10.57 -3.96 -2.75
C LYS A 68 -11.04 -4.66 -1.47
N PRO A 69 -11.96 -5.65 -1.48
CA PRO A 69 -12.43 -6.28 -0.23
C PRO A 69 -11.32 -7.01 0.53
N MET A 70 -10.38 -7.64 -0.21
CA MET A 70 -9.23 -8.31 0.39
C MET A 70 -8.27 -7.31 1.00
N ILE A 71 -8.03 -6.17 0.34
CA ILE A 71 -7.15 -5.11 0.83
C ILE A 71 -7.75 -4.43 2.06
N GLU A 72 -9.05 -4.13 2.06
CA GLU A 72 -9.76 -3.58 3.21
C GLU A 72 -9.66 -4.51 4.43
N SER A 73 -9.89 -5.81 4.23
CA SER A 73 -9.73 -6.83 5.28
C SER A 73 -8.28 -6.90 5.77
N ALA A 74 -7.32 -6.91 4.86
CA ALA A 74 -5.90 -6.93 5.18
C ALA A 74 -5.41 -5.64 5.85
N LEU A 75 -6.08 -4.51 5.68
CA LEU A 75 -5.77 -3.25 6.37
C LEU A 75 -6.41 -3.20 7.76
N ALA A 76 -7.55 -3.85 7.97
CA ALA A 76 -8.19 -3.99 9.27
C ALA A 76 -7.45 -4.97 10.20
N ALA A 77 -6.89 -6.06 9.67
CA ALA A 77 -6.18 -7.08 10.44
C ALA A 77 -4.93 -6.59 11.22
N PRO A 78 -3.98 -5.84 10.65
CA PRO A 78 -2.75 -5.41 11.34
C PRO A 78 -3.01 -4.33 12.41
N LYS A 79 -4.14 -3.60 12.34
CA LYS A 79 -4.53 -2.67 13.42
C LYS A 79 -4.87 -3.42 14.72
N ALA A 80 -5.36 -4.67 14.64
CA ALA A 80 -5.67 -5.48 15.82
C ALA A 80 -4.41 -6.13 16.45
N ALA A 81 -3.40 -6.45 15.65
CA ALA A 81 -2.17 -7.09 16.12
C ALA A 81 -1.21 -6.12 16.85
N SER A 82 -1.27 -4.81 16.57
CA SER A 82 -0.40 -3.80 17.19
C SER A 82 -0.89 -3.28 18.54
N SER A 83 -2.04 -3.73 19.06
CA SER A 83 -2.57 -3.33 20.37
C SER A 83 -2.36 -4.37 21.47
N ALA A 84 -1.73 -5.51 21.19
CA ALA A 84 -1.54 -6.58 22.15
C ALA A 84 -0.16 -6.52 22.83
N ALA A 85 -0.20 -6.26 24.14
CA ALA A 85 0.78 -6.63 25.17
C ALA A 85 2.09 -5.81 25.27
N THR A 86 2.05 -4.78 26.13
CA THR A 86 3.19 -4.46 27.00
C THR A 86 3.08 -5.33 28.25
N PRO A 87 3.92 -6.36 28.46
CA PRO A 87 3.96 -7.03 29.75
C PRO A 87 4.51 -6.05 30.79
N LYS A 88 3.69 -5.65 31.76
CA LYS A 88 4.14 -4.97 32.98
C LYS A 88 5.00 -5.96 33.76
N LEU A 89 6.32 -5.84 33.61
CA LEU A 89 7.29 -6.61 34.37
C LEU A 89 7.11 -6.30 35.86
N THR A 90 6.39 -7.17 36.57
CA THR A 90 6.26 -7.10 38.02
C THR A 90 7.53 -7.70 38.60
N MET A 91 8.50 -6.85 38.96
CA MET A 91 9.65 -7.28 39.74
C MET A 91 9.17 -7.60 41.16
N HIS A 92 9.06 -8.88 41.50
CA HIS A 92 8.93 -9.31 42.88
C HIS A 92 10.30 -9.13 43.56
N ALA A 93 10.40 -8.15 44.46
CA ALA A 93 11.56 -7.98 45.31
C ALA A 93 11.64 -9.17 46.28
N THR A 94 12.64 -10.05 46.09
CA THR A 94 13.02 -11.03 47.10
C THR A 94 13.85 -10.32 48.16
N THR A 95 13.28 -10.15 49.35
CA THR A 95 13.97 -9.65 50.54
C THR A 95 15.01 -10.68 51.03
N PRO A 96 16.27 -10.30 51.31
CA PRO A 96 17.17 -11.16 52.06
C PRO A 96 16.87 -11.03 53.56
N THR A 97 16.16 -12.00 54.15
CA THR A 97 16.06 -12.13 55.61
C THR A 97 17.30 -12.88 56.11
N GLY A 98 18.25 -12.13 56.66
CA GLY A 98 19.29 -12.70 57.51
C GLY A 98 18.70 -13.13 58.86
N THR A 99 18.94 -14.38 59.26
CA THR A 99 18.81 -14.85 60.64
C THR A 99 19.87 -15.92 60.92
N THR A 100 20.89 -15.50 61.67
CA THR A 100 21.62 -16.17 62.76
C THR A 100 21.58 -17.71 62.87
N ARG A 101 22.77 -18.33 62.82
CA ARG A 101 23.26 -19.22 63.89
C ARG A 101 24.77 -19.32 63.89
#